data_AF-A0A5E4LMY3-F1
#
_entry.id   AF-A0A5E4LMY3-F1
#
_cell.length_a   1.000
_cell.length_b   1.000
_cell.length_c   1.000
_cell.angle_alpha   90.00
_cell.angle_beta   90.00
_cell.angle_gamma   90.00
#
_symmetry.space_group_name_H-M   'P 1'
#
loop_
_entity.id
_entity.type
_entity.pdbx_description
1 polymer ?
#
loop_
_entity_poly.entity_id
_entity_poly.type
_entity_poly.pdbx_seq_one_letter_code
_entity_poly.pdbx_strand_id
1 'polypeptide(L)'
;MKQVAYQKQLVCYLQSQSNEQAYTFAKQYVNEYPDDMIAHFLLAKSALAFGNFAEATIEARKAFNLSKNEADMIMCVIHACVAYYKLGEYAKGFELLKSTENIRTCEETEQLFFLFSLLVDNDREAERHFNSMFATDNIAAKEFVTSVAEGGAIDFEKIFKKVDRISY
;
A
#
# COMPACT_ATOMS: atom_id res chain seq x y z
N MET A 1 -14.71 9.36 -20.73
CA MET A 1 -15.23 8.02 -21.10
C MET A 1 -14.13 6.96 -21.18
N LYS A 2 -13.01 7.20 -21.89
CA LYS A 2 -11.93 6.21 -22.06
C LYS A 2 -11.17 5.88 -20.75
N GLN A 3 -10.83 6.88 -19.91
CA GLN A 3 -10.21 6.64 -18.58
C GLN A 3 -11.04 5.71 -17.67
N VAL A 4 -12.34 5.99 -17.55
CA VAL A 4 -13.26 5.17 -16.76
C VAL A 4 -13.35 3.73 -17.28
N ALA A 5 -13.22 3.53 -18.59
CA ALA A 5 -13.17 2.20 -19.17
C ALA A 5 -11.89 1.44 -18.78
N TYR A 6 -10.73 2.11 -18.79
CA TYR A 6 -9.48 1.53 -18.27
C TYR A 6 -9.63 1.09 -16.82
N GLN A 7 -10.13 1.98 -15.96
CA GLN A 7 -10.31 1.70 -14.53
C GLN A 7 -11.20 0.48 -14.32
N LYS A 8 -12.39 0.44 -14.95
CA LYS A 8 -13.33 -0.67 -14.81
C LYS A 8 -12.72 -2.00 -15.27
N GLN A 9 -12.04 -2.02 -16.41
CA GLN A 9 -11.44 -3.24 -16.93
C GLN A 9 -10.27 -3.71 -16.05
N LEU A 10 -9.46 -2.80 -15.52
CA LEU A 10 -8.41 -3.12 -14.55
C LEU A 10 -8.96 -3.74 -13.27
N VAL A 11 -10.06 -3.19 -12.74
CA VAL A 11 -10.75 -3.78 -11.60
C VAL A 11 -11.19 -5.21 -11.90
N CYS A 12 -11.78 -5.45 -13.08
CA CYS A 12 -12.18 -6.80 -13.47
C CYS A 12 -10.99 -7.76 -13.54
N TYR A 13 -9.85 -7.36 -14.12
CA TYR A 13 -8.66 -8.20 -14.15
C TYR A 13 -8.09 -8.49 -12.76
N LEU A 14 -8.02 -7.48 -11.89
CA LEU A 14 -7.54 -7.65 -10.52
C LEU A 14 -8.46 -8.56 -9.70
N GLN A 15 -9.79 -8.41 -9.83
CA GLN A 15 -10.76 -9.25 -9.13
C GLN A 15 -10.77 -10.70 -9.63
N SER A 16 -10.50 -10.92 -10.91
CA SER A 16 -10.37 -12.25 -11.51
C SER A 16 -8.97 -12.85 -11.37
N GLN A 17 -8.06 -12.19 -10.63
CA GLN A 17 -6.66 -12.61 -10.44
C GLN A 17 -5.90 -12.82 -11.77
N SER A 18 -6.31 -12.09 -12.80
CA SER A 18 -5.68 -12.07 -14.12
C SER A 18 -4.49 -11.11 -14.09
N ASN A 19 -3.48 -11.42 -13.27
CA ASN A 19 -2.43 -10.49 -12.86
C ASN A 19 -1.58 -9.99 -14.03
N GLU A 20 -1.25 -10.87 -15.00
CA GLU A 20 -0.49 -10.50 -16.19
C GLU A 20 -1.28 -9.55 -17.11
N GLN A 21 -2.58 -9.82 -17.30
CA GLN A 21 -3.45 -8.95 -18.08
C GLN A 21 -3.65 -7.59 -17.37
N ALA A 22 -3.87 -7.60 -16.05
CA ALA A 22 -3.99 -6.38 -15.24
C ALA A 22 -2.72 -5.52 -15.38
N TYR A 23 -1.55 -6.13 -15.27
CA TYR A 23 -0.26 -5.45 -15.38
C TYR A 23 -0.04 -4.86 -16.78
N THR A 24 -0.19 -5.67 -17.83
CA THR A 24 -0.01 -5.22 -19.22
C THR A 24 -0.96 -4.10 -19.58
N PHE A 25 -2.23 -4.23 -19.18
CA PHE A 25 -3.26 -3.23 -19.48
C PHE A 25 -3.07 -1.95 -18.66
N ALA A 26 -2.58 -2.03 -17.42
CA ALA A 26 -2.28 -0.85 -16.61
C ALA A 26 -1.13 -0.03 -17.20
N LYS A 27 -0.12 -0.66 -17.80
CA LYS A 27 0.94 0.05 -18.54
C LYS A 27 0.38 0.84 -19.72
N GLN A 28 -0.60 0.28 -20.43
CA GLN A 28 -1.29 1.00 -21.50
C GLN A 28 -2.04 2.21 -20.95
N TYR A 29 -2.67 2.07 -19.77
CA TYR A 29 -3.40 3.17 -19.14
C TYR A 29 -2.46 4.33 -18.77
N VAL A 30 -1.31 4.04 -18.15
CA VAL A 30 -0.29 5.06 -17.83
C VAL A 30 0.28 5.71 -19.08
N ASN A 31 0.54 4.94 -20.15
CA ASN A 31 1.06 5.51 -21.40
C ASN A 31 0.08 6.51 -22.04
N GLU A 32 -1.22 6.27 -21.92
CA GLU A 32 -2.25 7.16 -22.46
C GLU A 32 -2.51 8.36 -21.54
N TYR A 33 -2.36 8.19 -20.22
CA TYR A 33 -2.63 9.21 -19.21
C TYR A 33 -1.48 9.31 -18.19
N PRO A 34 -0.33 9.85 -18.59
CA PRO A 34 0.89 9.87 -17.76
C PRO A 34 0.84 10.84 -16.57
N ASP A 35 -0.16 11.70 -16.49
CA ASP A 35 -0.37 12.64 -15.38
C ASP A 35 -1.58 12.25 -14.52
N ASP A 36 -2.19 11.07 -14.76
CA ASP A 36 -3.33 10.57 -14.00
C ASP A 36 -2.86 9.72 -12.82
N MET A 37 -3.11 10.23 -11.61
CA MET A 37 -2.81 9.53 -10.35
C MET A 37 -3.38 8.09 -10.36
N ILE A 38 -4.61 7.91 -10.83
CA ILE A 38 -5.29 6.61 -10.80
C ILE A 38 -4.60 5.63 -11.76
N ALA A 39 -4.08 6.11 -12.89
CA ALA A 39 -3.35 5.26 -13.82
C ALA A 39 -2.08 4.70 -13.17
N HIS A 40 -1.31 5.57 -12.51
CA HIS A 40 -0.12 5.18 -11.76
C HIS A 40 -0.44 4.25 -10.57
N PHE A 41 -1.51 4.55 -9.82
CA PHE A 41 -1.93 3.72 -8.70
C PHE A 41 -2.33 2.31 -9.16
N LEU A 42 -3.14 2.20 -10.22
CA LEU A 42 -3.56 0.90 -10.74
C LEU A 42 -2.40 0.12 -11.36
N LEU A 43 -1.40 0.80 -11.97
CA LEU A 43 -0.18 0.13 -12.39
C LEU A 43 0.62 -0.39 -11.19
N ALA A 44 0.73 0.38 -10.11
CA ALA A 44 1.42 -0.08 -8.91
C ALA A 44 0.74 -1.31 -8.30
N LYS A 45 -0.59 -1.28 -8.19
CA LYS A 45 -1.39 -2.40 -7.69
C LYS A 45 -1.28 -3.65 -8.58
N SER A 46 -1.39 -3.48 -9.89
CA SER A 46 -1.23 -4.60 -10.83
C SER A 46 0.20 -5.15 -10.82
N ALA A 47 1.21 -4.29 -10.71
CA ALA A 47 2.60 -4.71 -10.59
C ALA A 47 2.86 -5.49 -9.29
N LEU A 48 2.28 -5.07 -8.16
CA LEU A 48 2.30 -5.84 -6.91
C LEU A 48 1.70 -7.25 -7.10
N ALA A 49 0.50 -7.33 -7.68
CA ALA A 49 -0.19 -8.60 -7.91
C ALA A 49 0.58 -9.52 -8.87
N PHE A 50 1.26 -8.93 -9.87
CA PHE A 50 2.11 -9.64 -10.81
C PHE A 50 3.49 -10.04 -10.22
N GLY A 51 3.90 -9.45 -9.10
CA GLY A 51 5.19 -9.70 -8.45
C GLY A 51 6.34 -8.80 -8.89
N ASN A 52 6.06 -7.77 -9.69
CA ASN A 52 7.07 -6.75 -10.05
C ASN A 52 7.12 -5.63 -9.00
N PHE A 53 7.71 -5.94 -7.85
CA PHE A 53 7.73 -5.03 -6.69
C PHE A 53 8.54 -3.75 -6.95
N ALA A 54 9.59 -3.81 -7.77
CA ALA A 54 10.40 -2.63 -8.11
C ALA A 54 9.55 -1.58 -8.84
N GLU A 55 8.82 -1.98 -9.88
CA GLU A 55 7.94 -1.05 -10.60
C GLU A 55 6.77 -0.60 -9.73
N ALA A 56 6.23 -1.49 -8.88
CA ALA A 56 5.20 -1.09 -7.92
C ALA A 56 5.64 0.06 -7.02
N THR A 57 6.88 0.05 -6.49
CA THR A 57 7.38 1.18 -5.68
C THR A 57 7.44 2.49 -6.46
N ILE A 58 7.88 2.43 -7.73
CA ILE A 58 8.04 3.61 -8.59
C ILE A 58 6.67 4.23 -8.88
N GLU A 59 5.73 3.40 -9.33
CA GLU A 59 4.42 3.85 -9.78
C GLU A 59 3.54 4.28 -8.60
N ALA A 60 3.63 3.61 -7.45
CA ALA A 60 2.95 4.05 -6.23
C ALA A 60 3.46 5.41 -5.74
N ARG A 61 4.76 5.69 -5.87
CA ARG A 61 5.32 7.01 -5.54
C ARG A 61 4.88 8.09 -6.51
N LYS A 62 4.79 7.80 -7.81
CA LYS A 62 4.22 8.75 -8.78
C LYS A 62 2.77 9.07 -8.44
N ALA A 63 1.97 8.04 -8.14
CA ALA A 63 0.58 8.22 -7.71
C ALA A 63 0.49 9.05 -6.41
N PHE A 64 1.35 8.78 -5.43
CA PHE A 64 1.45 9.57 -4.21
C PHE A 64 1.74 11.06 -4.50
N ASN A 65 2.69 11.35 -5.37
CA ASN A 65 3.03 12.74 -5.74
C ASN A 65 1.91 13.46 -6.51
N LEU A 66 1.02 12.71 -7.17
CA LEU A 66 -0.13 13.23 -7.91
C LEU A 66 -1.43 13.25 -7.07
N SER A 67 -1.39 12.71 -5.85
CA SER A 67 -2.55 12.61 -4.96
C SER A 67 -3.07 14.00 -4.57
N LYS A 68 -4.39 14.16 -4.54
CA LYS A 68 -5.04 15.47 -4.28
C LYS A 68 -5.66 15.57 -2.89
N ASN A 69 -5.74 14.46 -2.18
CA ASN A 69 -6.32 14.38 -0.85
C ASN A 69 -5.59 13.31 -0.01
N GLU A 70 -5.86 13.33 1.29
CA GLU A 70 -5.23 12.44 2.26
C GLU A 70 -5.53 10.96 2.01
N ALA A 71 -6.75 10.62 1.57
CA ALA A 71 -7.13 9.23 1.31
C ALA A 71 -6.32 8.64 0.15
N ASP A 72 -6.17 9.39 -0.95
CA ASP A 72 -5.33 9.01 -2.09
C ASP A 72 -3.88 8.76 -1.64
N MET A 73 -3.34 9.66 -0.82
CA MET A 73 -1.98 9.54 -0.29
C MET A 73 -1.80 8.27 0.53
N ILE A 74 -2.73 7.99 1.46
CA ILE A 74 -2.70 6.78 2.30
C ILE A 74 -2.74 5.51 1.44
N MET A 75 -3.64 5.45 0.46
CA MET A 75 -3.74 4.30 -0.46
C MET A 75 -2.40 4.05 -1.18
N CYS A 76 -1.80 5.11 -1.72
CA CYS A 76 -0.52 5.02 -2.44
C CYS A 76 0.64 4.60 -1.52
N VAL A 77 0.71 5.16 -0.30
CA VAL A 77 1.76 4.83 0.68
C VAL A 77 1.67 3.38 1.10
N ILE A 78 0.47 2.87 1.37
CA ILE A 78 0.29 1.47 1.77
C ILE A 78 0.80 0.54 0.67
N HIS A 79 0.44 0.78 -0.59
CA HIS A 79 0.93 -0.04 -1.72
C HIS A 79 2.45 0.07 -1.90
N ALA A 80 3.01 1.27 -1.81
CA ALA A 80 4.46 1.47 -1.88
C ALA A 80 5.20 0.74 -0.74
N CYS A 81 4.67 0.79 0.48
CA CYS A 81 5.26 0.13 1.64
C CYS A 81 5.22 -1.39 1.51
N VAL A 82 4.10 -1.97 1.05
CA VAL A 82 4.07 -3.42 0.79
C VAL A 82 5.09 -3.81 -0.28
N ALA A 83 5.25 -3.00 -1.33
CA ALA A 83 6.28 -3.23 -2.35
C ALA A 83 7.69 -3.16 -1.75
N TYR A 84 7.98 -2.16 -0.90
CA TYR A 84 9.26 -2.04 -0.20
C TYR A 84 9.54 -3.22 0.74
N TYR A 85 8.52 -3.69 1.46
CA TYR A 85 8.62 -4.87 2.31
C TYR A 85 9.03 -6.10 1.49
N LYS A 86 8.38 -6.32 0.34
CA LYS A 86 8.68 -7.45 -0.54
C LYS A 86 10.07 -7.37 -1.19
N LEU A 87 10.64 -6.18 -1.30
CA LEU A 87 12.01 -5.95 -1.78
C LEU A 87 13.07 -6.02 -0.67
N GLY A 88 12.67 -6.05 0.61
CA GLY A 88 13.60 -5.92 1.73
C GLY A 88 14.13 -4.49 1.94
N GLU A 89 13.55 -3.49 1.28
CA GLU A 89 13.98 -2.09 1.34
C GLU A 89 13.29 -1.36 2.50
N TYR A 90 13.45 -1.88 3.72
CA TYR A 90 12.67 -1.45 4.87
C TYR A 90 12.86 0.03 5.24
N ALA A 91 14.11 0.51 5.22
CA ALA A 91 14.40 1.91 5.49
C ALA A 91 13.62 2.86 4.56
N LYS A 92 13.50 2.54 3.27
CA LYS A 92 12.77 3.40 2.31
C LYS A 92 11.26 3.40 2.55
N GLY A 93 10.70 2.25 2.96
CA GLY A 93 9.28 2.16 3.34
C GLY A 93 8.99 2.92 4.63
N PHE A 94 9.88 2.82 5.63
CA PHE A 94 9.76 3.56 6.88
C PHE A 94 9.81 5.09 6.65
N GLU A 95 10.78 5.57 5.87
CA GLU A 95 10.89 7.00 5.53
C GLU A 95 9.65 7.51 4.77
N LEU A 96 9.09 6.69 3.88
CA LEU A 96 7.84 7.04 3.19
C LEU A 96 6.68 7.17 4.17
N LEU A 97 6.52 6.23 5.10
CA LEU A 97 5.49 6.33 6.15
C LEU A 97 5.66 7.59 6.98
N LYS A 98 6.88 7.88 7.45
CA LYS A 98 7.19 9.09 8.24
C LYS A 98 6.83 10.38 7.48
N SER A 99 7.00 10.42 6.16
CA SER A 99 6.59 11.57 5.35
C SER A 99 5.07 11.85 5.37
N THR A 100 4.27 10.87 5.81
CA THR A 100 2.81 10.97 5.97
C THR A 100 2.32 11.01 7.40
N GLU A 101 3.21 11.15 8.39
CA GLU A 101 2.86 11.06 9.81
C GLU A 101 1.90 12.16 10.29
N ASN A 102 1.87 13.31 9.62
CA ASN A 102 0.94 14.40 9.92
C ASN A 102 -0.43 14.24 9.26
N ILE A 103 -0.61 13.21 8.43
CA ILE A 103 -1.88 12.85 7.82
C ILE A 103 -2.63 11.97 8.80
N ARG A 104 -3.97 12.06 8.82
CA ARG A 104 -4.80 11.19 9.66
C ARG A 104 -4.42 9.72 9.43
N THR A 105 -3.85 9.09 10.44
CA THR A 105 -3.49 7.67 10.38
C THR A 105 -4.74 6.79 10.47
N CYS A 106 -4.72 5.68 9.73
CA CYS A 106 -5.67 4.58 9.85
C CYS A 106 -4.96 3.36 10.45
N GLU A 107 -5.75 2.36 10.88
CA GLU A 107 -5.24 1.12 11.47
C GLU A 107 -4.15 0.47 10.61
N GLU A 108 -4.31 0.48 9.29
CA GLU A 108 -3.35 -0.11 8.34
C GLU A 108 -2.02 0.64 8.32
N THR A 109 -2.06 1.98 8.36
CA THR A 109 -0.83 2.76 8.45
C THR A 109 -0.12 2.53 9.78
N GLU A 110 -0.86 2.37 10.88
CA GLU A 110 -0.28 2.07 12.20
C GLU A 110 0.36 0.67 12.23
N GLN A 111 -0.28 -0.33 11.60
CA GLN A 111 0.27 -1.67 11.43
C GLN A 111 1.58 -1.65 10.62
N LEU A 112 1.61 -0.90 9.51
CA LEU A 112 2.81 -0.76 8.70
C LEU A 112 3.89 0.03 9.46
N PHE A 113 3.55 1.12 10.13
CA PHE A 113 4.50 1.85 10.95
C PHE A 113 5.14 0.98 12.03
N PHE A 114 4.35 0.18 12.76
CA PHE A 114 4.85 -0.78 13.72
C PHE A 114 5.82 -1.78 13.09
N LEU A 115 5.38 -2.44 12.00
CA LEU A 115 6.18 -3.44 11.30
C LEU A 115 7.50 -2.86 10.79
N PHE A 116 7.44 -1.72 10.10
CA PHE A 116 8.63 -1.06 9.55
C PHE A 116 9.55 -0.53 10.64
N SER A 117 9.03 -0.07 11.78
CA SER A 117 9.85 0.34 12.92
C SER A 117 10.66 -0.82 13.48
N LEU A 118 10.07 -2.01 13.60
CA LEU A 118 10.79 -3.22 14.02
C LEU A 118 11.87 -3.61 13.00
N LEU A 119 11.55 -3.56 11.70
CA LEU A 119 12.48 -3.94 10.63
C LEU A 119 13.68 -3.00 10.47
N VAL A 120 13.63 -1.81 11.07
CA VAL A 120 14.72 -0.83 11.10
C VAL A 120 15.29 -0.63 12.50
N ASP A 121 15.02 -1.54 13.42
CA ASP A 121 15.50 -1.53 14.82
C ASP A 121 15.18 -0.22 15.57
N ASN A 122 13.98 0.33 15.36
CA ASN A 122 13.50 1.54 16.01
C ASN A 122 12.41 1.23 17.05
N ASP A 123 12.83 0.70 18.20
CA ASP A 123 11.94 0.25 19.28
C ASP A 123 11.00 1.34 19.78
N ARG A 124 11.47 2.60 19.82
CA ARG A 124 10.67 3.73 20.29
C ARG A 124 9.46 3.98 19.39
N GLU A 125 9.65 3.93 18.08
CA GLU A 125 8.57 4.10 17.12
C GLU A 125 7.66 2.87 17.10
N ALA A 126 8.24 1.66 17.20
CA ALA A 126 7.46 0.44 17.31
C ALA A 126 6.52 0.48 18.54
N GLU A 127 7.03 0.84 19.72
CA GLU A 127 6.22 0.97 20.93
C GLU A 127 5.10 2.01 20.77
N ARG A 128 5.42 3.16 20.15
CA ARG A 128 4.44 4.23 19.92
C ARG A 128 3.27 3.75 19.07
N HIS A 129 3.56 3.13 17.94
CA HIS A 129 2.54 2.65 17.01
C HIS A 129 1.80 1.43 17.55
N PHE A 130 2.46 0.56 18.32
CA PHE A 130 1.80 -0.49 19.08
C PHE A 130 0.75 0.09 20.04
N ASN A 131 1.12 1.09 20.85
CA ASN A 131 0.20 1.72 21.79
C ASN A 131 -0.98 2.41 21.07
N SER A 132 -0.73 3.05 19.92
CA SER A 132 -1.77 3.64 19.07
C SER A 132 -2.78 2.60 18.59
N MET A 133 -2.30 1.48 18.03
CA MET A 133 -3.17 0.36 17.62
C MET A 133 -3.95 -0.21 18.80
N PHE A 134 -3.27 -0.46 19.92
CA PHE A 134 -3.85 -1.09 21.11
C PHE A 134 -4.94 -0.24 21.74
N ALA A 135 -4.79 1.09 21.73
CA ALA A 135 -5.81 2.02 22.22
C ALA A 135 -7.07 2.03 21.35
N THR A 136 -6.94 1.72 20.05
CA THR A 136 -8.03 1.74 19.08
C THR A 136 -8.78 0.42 19.03
N ASP A 137 -8.05 -0.69 18.86
CA ASP A 137 -8.59 -2.05 18.83
C ASP A 137 -7.55 -3.02 19.41
N ASN A 138 -7.70 -3.34 20.69
CA ASN A 138 -6.74 -4.18 21.39
C ASN A 138 -6.74 -5.65 20.93
N ILE A 139 -7.81 -6.14 20.30
CA ILE A 139 -7.88 -7.52 19.81
C ILE A 139 -7.11 -7.58 18.50
N ALA A 140 -7.45 -6.72 17.54
CA ALA A 140 -6.77 -6.66 16.25
C ALA A 140 -5.28 -6.34 16.40
N ALA A 141 -4.92 -5.43 17.31
CA ALA A 141 -3.52 -5.09 17.60
C ALA A 141 -2.74 -6.31 18.13
N LYS A 142 -3.31 -7.07 19.09
CA LYS A 142 -2.67 -8.28 19.61
C LYS A 142 -2.50 -9.35 18.54
N GLU A 143 -3.52 -9.60 17.73
CA GLU A 143 -3.44 -10.57 16.63
C GLU A 143 -2.32 -10.21 15.66
N PHE A 144 -2.24 -8.93 15.26
CA PHE A 144 -1.22 -8.46 14.34
C PHE A 144 0.20 -8.59 14.93
N VAL A 145 0.41 -8.11 16.16
CA VAL A 145 1.71 -8.13 16.82
C VAL A 145 2.20 -9.56 17.06
N THR A 146 1.31 -10.47 17.49
CA THR A 146 1.66 -11.89 17.65
C THR A 146 2.08 -12.48 16.30
N SER A 147 1.35 -12.20 15.23
CA SER A 147 1.71 -12.66 13.88
C SER A 147 3.10 -12.17 13.46
N VAL A 148 3.44 -10.91 13.72
CA VAL A 148 4.78 -10.35 13.45
C VAL A 148 5.84 -11.03 14.31
N ALA A 149 5.61 -11.17 15.62
CA ALA A 149 6.57 -11.71 16.58
C ALA A 149 6.89 -13.20 16.35
N GLU A 150 5.92 -13.97 15.89
CA GLU A 150 6.10 -15.39 15.56
C GLU A 150 6.76 -15.61 14.17
N GLY A 151 7.09 -14.53 13.45
CA GLY A 151 7.61 -14.62 12.09
C GLY A 151 6.58 -15.13 11.09
N GLY A 152 5.29 -14.99 11.42
CA GLY A 152 4.19 -15.36 10.55
C GLY A 152 4.17 -14.53 9.26
N ALA A 153 3.59 -15.10 8.21
CA ALA A 153 3.38 -14.34 6.98
C ALA A 153 2.38 -13.20 7.23
N ILE A 154 2.79 -11.96 6.98
CA ILE A 154 1.91 -10.80 7.06
C ILE A 154 0.84 -10.90 5.95
N ASP A 155 -0.42 -10.92 6.36
CA ASP A 155 -1.57 -10.92 5.46
C ASP A 155 -1.84 -9.51 4.93
N PHE A 156 -1.09 -9.12 3.91
CA PHE A 156 -1.28 -7.83 3.24
C PHE A 156 -2.63 -7.73 2.52
N GLU A 157 -3.31 -8.84 2.19
CA GLU A 157 -4.66 -8.79 1.63
C GLU A 157 -5.67 -8.27 2.66
N LYS A 158 -5.49 -8.61 3.95
CA LYS A 158 -6.30 -8.04 5.05
C LYS A 158 -6.10 -6.52 5.16
N ILE A 159 -4.85 -6.06 4.98
CA ILE A 159 -4.50 -4.63 4.96
C ILE A 159 -5.15 -3.93 3.76
N PHE A 160 -5.01 -4.47 2.55
CA PHE A 160 -5.58 -3.87 1.33
C PHE A 160 -7.11 -3.82 1.34
N LYS A 161 -7.78 -4.86 1.83
CA LYS A 161 -9.26 -4.96 1.80
C LYS A 161 -9.98 -3.81 2.51
N LYS A 162 -9.37 -3.20 3.52
CA LYS A 162 -9.96 -2.07 4.25
C LYS A 162 -9.71 -0.74 3.51
N VAL A 163 -8.56 -0.61 2.87
CA VAL A 163 -8.08 0.60 2.19
C VAL A 163 -8.70 0.75 0.79
N ASP A 164 -8.76 -0.34 0.03
CA ASP A 164 -9.27 -0.35 -1.35
C ASP A 164 -10.80 -0.24 -1.44
N ARG A 165 -11.52 -0.33 -0.31
CA ARG A 165 -12.97 -0.07 -0.24
C ARG A 165 -13.32 1.40 -0.46
N ILE A 166 -12.34 2.29 -0.46
CA ILE A 166 -12.54 3.75 -0.51
C ILE A 166 -12.62 4.30 -1.95
N SER A 167 -12.48 3.47 -2.98
CA SER A 167 -12.50 4.00 -4.36
C SER A 167 -13.19 3.05 -5.32
N TYR A 168 -14.50 3.23 -5.54
CA TYR A 168 -15.21 3.21 -6.84
C TYR A 168 -16.62 3.80 -6.69
#